data_AF-A0A2S0KUS2-F1
#
_entry.id   AF-A0A2S0KUS2-F1
#
_cell.length_a   1.000
_cell.length_b   1.000
_cell.length_c   1.000
_cell.angle_alpha   90.00
_cell.angle_beta   90.00
_cell.angle_gamma   90.00
#
_symmetry.space_group_name_H-M   'P 1'
#
loop_
_entity.id
_entity.type
_entity.pdbx_description
1 polymer ?
#
loop_
_entity_poly.entity_id
_entity_poly.type
_entity_poly.pdbx_seq_one_letter_code
_entity_poly.pdbx_strand_id
1 'polypeptide(L)'
;MKKPALLLLCLLLAAAGFGATITLEPGTPVFRTPELPSEVIAVASARTELPETGSKLVLIQRHPLARYYRLSEVRLPDGRSGYTHPRILLTPDGNLDFGNMLEWWRYPLAVLLCGGLAALAVTLWKRRREEDPWRRLELGLLPVLLRMTLLVLLVNSAQNIIAAPADETGYYSNLIHFLAGDFSERWHFTVGTSIFYLPFELLSGTRQLADLLIPVSWAEGFLIAPLSLFLGYLIARKLTGSDRKACAAMLIWAVLPFVWHHRPDFTGRLFVAFFEFPSAEFSYRHYINLIACGFSAMSDTPSTMLVLLCMTILLYCRVSRRSAALAAFVFGVSCMFRINNILFLPAIAAIVWLRQPEYLAGVRRTLTNATAGAGAFLLGFLPQMLANWKFFGSPLKFSYTNYAEGAHTYLHWSFIELNSAFYGTVNQLVWIPGLLSLLFLKDRKLRIILALWAVPVIWFFFGYSHGTDDPIRFILTSYPAFFIAIAACGVWDKLTRSQIGWLLLILAGWIVCIPNASYGSFGWYFAEPHHLLWRTGLFPPLAAAGTAAMAAGSVALFLTRRKLGIFTALASVLYLLGNAYWLALGLAAVLLLAVWDMAQIGCRTWKLRQPHGE
;
A
#
# COMPACT_ATOMS: atom_id res chain seq x y z
N MET A 1 -0.10 27.58 -21.33
CA MET A 1 -0.83 27.68 -20.05
C MET A 1 -1.18 29.15 -19.82
N LYS A 2 -2.46 29.46 -19.65
CA LYS A 2 -2.98 30.84 -19.74
C LYS A 2 -2.71 31.61 -18.42
N LYS A 3 -2.13 32.81 -18.55
CA LYS A 3 -1.91 33.86 -17.52
C LYS A 3 -2.99 34.00 -16.43
N PRO A 4 -4.31 33.79 -16.66
CA PRO A 4 -5.33 33.79 -15.61
C PRO A 4 -5.12 32.78 -14.47
N ALA A 5 -4.53 31.60 -14.71
CA ALA A 5 -4.33 30.61 -13.65
C ALA A 5 -3.23 31.02 -12.66
N LEU A 6 -2.17 31.67 -13.14
CA LEU A 6 -1.11 32.24 -12.30
C LEU A 6 -1.63 33.45 -11.52
N LEU A 7 -2.48 34.28 -12.14
CA LEU A 7 -3.11 35.41 -11.48
C LEU A 7 -4.08 34.96 -10.36
N LEU A 8 -4.85 33.90 -10.60
CA LEU A 8 -5.73 33.29 -9.60
C LEU A 8 -4.92 32.69 -8.44
N LEU A 9 -3.80 32.02 -8.73
CA LEU A 9 -2.89 31.48 -7.71
C LEU A 9 -2.26 32.61 -6.88
N CYS A 10 -1.80 33.69 -7.53
CA CYS A 10 -1.27 34.87 -6.86
C CYS A 10 -2.33 35.62 -6.05
N LEU A 11 -3.59 35.68 -6.50
CA LEU A 11 -4.70 36.28 -5.76
C LEU A 11 -5.11 35.40 -4.55
N LEU A 12 -5.08 34.08 -4.68
CA LEU A 12 -5.30 33.14 -3.57
C LEU A 12 -4.17 33.19 -2.54
N LEU A 13 -2.92 33.36 -3.00
CA LEU A 13 -1.75 33.55 -2.12
C LEU A 13 -1.74 34.95 -1.47
N ALA A 14 -2.21 35.98 -2.15
CA ALA A 14 -2.35 37.33 -1.59
C ALA A 14 -3.52 37.44 -0.60
N ALA A 15 -4.62 36.71 -0.82
CA ALA A 15 -5.73 36.62 0.13
C ALA A 15 -5.34 35.90 1.43
N ALA A 16 -4.30 35.06 1.40
CA ALA A 16 -3.74 34.41 2.60
C ALA A 16 -2.85 35.35 3.45
N GLY A 17 -2.59 36.59 2.99
CA GLY A 17 -1.73 37.57 3.68
C GLY A 17 -2.48 38.65 4.48
N PHE A 18 -3.81 38.62 4.55
CA PHE A 18 -4.56 39.50 5.45
C PHE A 18 -4.58 38.89 6.85
N GLY A 19 -4.33 39.71 7.89
CA GLY A 19 -4.40 39.29 9.28
C GLY A 19 -5.74 38.59 9.54
N ALA A 20 -5.69 37.29 9.80
CA ALA A 20 -6.88 36.50 10.04
C ALA A 20 -7.47 36.91 11.39
N THR A 21 -8.76 37.19 11.42
CA THR A 21 -9.50 37.29 12.68
C THR A 21 -10.17 35.95 12.92
N ILE A 22 -10.13 35.49 14.17
CA ILE A 22 -10.82 34.28 14.59
C ILE A 22 -12.03 34.65 15.44
N THR A 23 -13.17 34.06 15.10
CA THR A 23 -14.40 34.19 15.89
C THR A 23 -14.46 33.06 16.91
N LEU A 24 -14.53 33.42 18.19
CA LEU A 24 -14.74 32.50 19.30
C LEU A 24 -16.20 32.56 19.72
N GLU A 25 -16.85 31.40 19.79
CA GLU A 25 -18.22 31.28 20.29
C GLU A 25 -18.22 31.24 21.83
N PRO A 26 -19.35 31.55 22.49
CA PRO A 26 -19.47 31.40 23.93
C PRO A 26 -19.09 29.98 24.40
N GLY A 27 -18.27 29.89 25.45
CA GLY A 27 -17.76 28.62 25.98
C GLY A 27 -16.44 28.14 25.35
N THR A 28 -15.91 28.82 24.33
CA THR A 28 -14.60 28.47 23.76
C THR A 28 -13.45 28.83 24.73
N PRO A 29 -12.61 27.87 25.15
CA PRO A 29 -11.48 28.13 26.02
C PRO A 29 -10.25 28.65 25.24
N VAL A 30 -9.43 29.43 25.93
CA VAL A 30 -8.08 29.84 25.50
C VAL A 30 -7.08 29.22 26.47
N PHE A 31 -6.15 28.43 25.94
CA PHE A 31 -5.14 27.68 26.65
C PHE A 31 -3.82 28.44 26.74
N ARG A 32 -3.07 28.24 27.82
CA ARG A 32 -1.72 28.82 28.00
C ARG A 32 -0.72 28.26 27.01
N THR A 33 -0.74 26.94 26.80
CA THR A 33 0.16 26.22 25.90
C THR A 33 -0.64 25.48 24.85
N PRO A 34 -0.05 25.11 23.71
CA PRO A 34 -0.76 24.38 22.67
C PRO A 34 -0.98 22.89 23.04
N GLU A 35 -0.31 22.38 24.07
CA GLU A 35 -0.49 21.00 24.53
C GLU A 35 -1.90 20.78 25.10
N LEU A 36 -2.49 19.60 24.89
CA LEU A 36 -3.83 19.30 25.40
C LEU A 36 -3.80 18.03 26.24
N PRO A 37 -4.34 18.05 27.47
CA PRO A 37 -4.95 19.20 28.16
C PRO A 37 -3.92 20.23 28.66
N SER A 38 -4.26 21.52 28.62
CA SER A 38 -3.45 22.63 29.17
C SER A 38 -4.32 23.54 30.04
N GLU A 39 -3.67 24.37 30.84
CA GLU A 39 -4.31 25.38 31.69
C GLU A 39 -5.14 26.35 30.85
N VAL A 40 -6.43 26.46 31.16
CA VAL A 40 -7.35 27.43 30.55
C VAL A 40 -7.13 28.79 31.21
N ILE A 41 -6.68 29.78 30.44
CA ILE A 41 -6.39 31.13 30.93
C ILE A 41 -7.54 32.11 30.70
N ALA A 42 -8.45 31.80 29.77
CA ALA A 42 -9.67 32.55 29.52
C ALA A 42 -10.74 31.66 28.87
N VAL A 43 -12.01 32.04 29.00
CA VAL A 43 -13.14 31.41 28.29
C VAL A 43 -14.01 32.53 27.70
N ALA A 44 -14.36 32.43 26.42
CA ALA A 44 -15.22 33.41 25.78
C ALA A 44 -16.63 33.34 26.39
N SER A 45 -17.11 34.44 26.96
CA SER A 45 -18.47 34.54 27.53
C SER A 45 -19.52 34.95 26.50
N ALA A 46 -19.08 35.61 25.42
CA ALA A 46 -19.88 36.06 24.29
C ALA A 46 -19.09 35.84 22.99
N ARG A 47 -19.77 35.92 21.85
CA ARG A 47 -19.11 35.85 20.54
C ARG A 47 -18.05 36.94 20.44
N THR A 48 -16.78 36.55 20.33
CA THR A 48 -15.62 37.46 20.40
C THR A 48 -14.74 37.26 19.18
N GLU A 49 -14.32 38.36 18.54
CA GLU A 49 -13.36 38.33 17.45
C GLU A 49 -11.98 38.73 17.98
N LEU A 50 -10.98 37.88 17.76
CA LEU A 50 -9.59 38.11 18.15
C LEU A 50 -8.67 38.09 16.93
N PRO A 51 -7.58 38.86 16.92
CA PRO A 51 -6.55 38.75 15.91
C PRO A 51 -5.80 37.42 16.07
N GLU A 52 -5.75 36.63 15.00
CA GLU A 52 -4.91 35.44 14.90
C GLU A 52 -3.48 35.86 14.57
N THR A 53 -2.54 35.53 15.45
CA THR A 53 -1.12 35.88 15.32
C THR A 53 -0.27 34.72 14.80
N GLY A 54 -0.83 33.51 14.76
CA GLY A 54 -0.15 32.30 14.27
C GLY A 54 -1.02 31.05 14.45
N SER A 55 -0.47 29.89 14.11
CA SER A 55 -1.10 28.60 14.41
C SER A 55 -0.06 27.56 14.82
N LYS A 56 -0.48 26.59 15.64
CA LYS A 56 0.34 25.46 16.10
C LYS A 56 -0.41 24.15 15.90
N LEU A 57 0.29 23.16 15.34
CA LEU A 57 -0.24 21.81 15.19
C LEU A 57 0.12 20.97 16.42
N VAL A 58 -0.87 20.24 16.95
CA VAL A 58 -0.74 19.41 18.15
C VAL A 58 -1.26 18.02 17.82
N LEU A 59 -0.49 16.99 18.15
CA LEU A 59 -0.89 15.58 18.00
C LEU A 59 -1.23 14.98 19.36
N ILE A 60 -2.46 14.49 19.51
CA ILE A 60 -2.86 13.64 20.63
C ILE A 60 -2.74 12.19 20.17
N GLN A 61 -1.77 11.47 20.72
CA GLN A 61 -1.45 10.10 20.32
C GLN A 61 -2.20 9.07 21.16
N ARG A 62 -2.74 8.07 20.49
CA ARG A 62 -3.23 6.80 21.06
C ARG A 62 -2.78 5.69 20.11
N HIS A 63 -1.53 5.26 20.30
CA HIS A 63 -0.85 4.35 19.38
C HIS A 63 -1.74 3.13 19.05
N PRO A 64 -1.91 2.76 17.75
CA PRO A 64 -1.12 3.19 16.58
C PRO A 64 -1.66 4.41 15.82
N LEU A 65 -2.59 5.18 16.41
CA LEU A 65 -3.22 6.33 15.77
C LEU A 65 -2.91 7.63 16.53
N ALA A 66 -3.04 8.75 15.84
CA ALA A 66 -2.99 10.07 16.44
C ALA A 66 -4.12 10.93 15.87
N ARG A 67 -4.65 11.86 16.66
CA ARG A 67 -5.52 12.91 16.15
C ARG A 67 -4.79 14.24 16.26
N TYR A 68 -4.79 14.98 15.18
CA TYR A 68 -4.16 16.29 15.16
C TYR A 68 -5.17 17.43 15.30
N TYR A 69 -4.73 18.52 15.91
CA TYR A 69 -5.47 19.77 16.08
C TYR A 69 -4.59 20.93 15.65
N ARG A 70 -5.16 21.90 14.94
CA ARG A 70 -4.46 23.14 14.58
C ARG A 70 -5.02 24.26 15.45
N LEU A 71 -4.33 24.57 16.54
CA LEU A 71 -4.71 25.65 17.44
C LEU A 71 -4.27 26.99 16.83
N SER A 72 -5.15 27.97 16.85
CA SER A 72 -4.82 29.35 16.49
C SER A 72 -4.22 30.04 17.70
N GLU A 73 -3.10 30.72 17.49
CA GLU A 73 -2.52 31.62 18.47
C GLU A 73 -3.24 32.96 18.39
N VAL A 74 -3.76 33.43 19.51
CA VAL A 74 -4.55 34.65 19.62
C VAL A 74 -3.95 35.57 20.67
N ARG A 75 -4.11 36.87 20.45
CA ARG A 75 -3.78 37.88 21.45
C ARG A 75 -5.03 38.31 22.21
N LEU A 76 -5.01 38.13 23.52
CA LEU A 76 -6.09 38.53 24.42
C LEU A 76 -6.10 40.05 24.65
N PRO A 77 -7.24 40.65 25.05
CA PRO A 77 -7.36 42.08 25.31
C PRO A 77 -6.39 42.63 26.36
N ASP A 78 -5.95 41.78 27.29
CA ASP A 78 -4.96 42.11 28.33
C ASP A 78 -3.50 42.04 27.84
N GLY A 79 -3.30 41.79 26.54
CA GLY A 79 -2.01 41.73 25.89
C GLY A 79 -1.32 40.37 25.95
N ARG A 80 -1.85 39.38 26.69
CA ARG A 80 -1.31 38.01 26.75
C ARG A 80 -1.60 37.25 25.45
N SER A 81 -0.71 36.33 25.09
CA SER A 81 -0.97 35.36 24.01
C SER A 81 -1.54 34.07 24.58
N GLY A 82 -2.39 33.40 23.82
CA GLY A 82 -2.92 32.08 24.14
C GLY A 82 -3.29 31.29 22.90
N TYR A 83 -3.64 30.03 23.09
CA TYR A 83 -3.98 29.10 22.02
C TYR A 83 -5.45 28.72 22.12
N THR A 84 -6.17 28.70 21.00
CA THR A 84 -7.59 28.36 21.01
C THR A 84 -8.00 27.61 19.74
N HIS A 85 -9.16 26.96 19.80
CA HIS A 85 -9.78 26.34 18.65
C HIS A 85 -11.30 26.59 18.70
N PRO A 86 -11.91 27.14 17.64
CA PRO A 86 -13.33 27.54 17.64
C PRO A 86 -14.31 26.40 17.93
N ARG A 87 -13.87 25.16 17.70
CA ARG A 87 -14.68 23.94 17.88
C ARG A 87 -14.36 23.17 19.16
N ILE A 88 -13.51 23.70 20.02
CA ILE A 88 -13.31 23.17 21.37
C ILE A 88 -14.18 24.02 22.30
N LEU A 89 -15.03 23.38 23.11
CA LEU A 89 -15.89 24.05 24.08
C LEU A 89 -15.63 23.48 25.47
N LEU A 90 -15.67 24.34 26.48
CA LEU A 90 -15.64 23.93 27.87
C LEU A 90 -17.08 23.67 28.32
N THR A 91 -17.38 22.44 28.73
CA THR A 91 -18.70 22.09 29.27
C THR A 91 -18.88 22.64 30.68
N PRO A 92 -20.12 22.80 31.17
CA PRO A 92 -20.39 23.25 32.54
C PRO A 92 -19.72 22.39 33.63
N ASP A 93 -19.51 21.09 33.33
CA ASP A 93 -18.86 20.13 34.23
C ASP A 93 -17.32 20.22 34.22
N GLY A 94 -16.75 21.18 33.49
CA GLY A 94 -15.30 21.40 33.38
C GLY A 94 -14.58 20.48 32.40
N ASN A 95 -15.31 19.71 31.58
CA ASN A 95 -14.73 18.84 30.55
C ASN A 95 -14.59 19.57 29.21
N LEU A 96 -13.63 19.16 28.39
CA LEU A 96 -13.48 19.67 27.02
C LEU A 96 -14.32 18.83 26.05
N ASP A 97 -15.26 19.49 25.36
CA ASP A 97 -15.97 18.92 24.22
C ASP A 97 -15.26 19.33 22.91
N PHE A 98 -15.08 18.34 22.04
CA PHE A 98 -14.37 18.47 20.77
C PHE A 98 -15.38 18.31 19.64
N GLY A 99 -15.81 19.43 19.06
CA GLY A 99 -16.66 19.45 17.87
C GLY A 99 -15.98 18.86 16.63
N ASN A 100 -16.68 18.87 15.50
CA ASN A 100 -16.16 18.31 14.24
C ASN A 100 -14.85 19.00 13.81
N MET A 101 -13.71 18.32 13.77
CA MET A 101 -12.42 18.98 13.48
C MET A 101 -12.04 19.08 12.00
N LEU A 102 -12.98 18.83 11.08
CA LEU A 102 -12.68 18.80 9.65
C LEU A 102 -12.23 20.15 9.08
N GLU A 103 -11.08 20.14 8.40
CA GLU A 103 -10.57 21.28 7.63
C GLU A 103 -11.46 21.59 6.40
N TRP A 104 -11.72 22.87 6.16
CA TRP A 104 -12.75 23.32 5.20
C TRP A 104 -12.49 22.89 3.76
N TRP A 105 -11.23 22.81 3.31
CA TRP A 105 -10.86 22.47 1.93
C TRP A 105 -11.14 21.00 1.60
N ARG A 106 -11.37 20.15 2.60
CA ARG A 106 -11.66 18.73 2.40
C ARG A 106 -13.06 18.48 1.84
N TYR A 107 -14.03 19.38 2.09
CA TYR A 107 -15.37 19.30 1.51
C TYR A 107 -15.38 19.46 -0.02
N PRO A 108 -14.84 20.55 -0.59
CA PRO A 108 -14.79 20.69 -2.05
C PRO A 108 -13.94 19.60 -2.69
N LEU A 109 -12.86 19.11 -2.04
CA LEU A 109 -12.10 17.97 -2.54
C LEU A 109 -12.95 16.71 -2.67
N ALA A 110 -13.76 16.38 -1.64
CA ALA A 110 -14.67 15.24 -1.69
C ALA A 110 -15.69 15.37 -2.83
N VAL A 111 -16.28 16.57 -3.01
CA VAL A 111 -17.21 16.85 -4.11
C VAL A 111 -16.54 16.66 -5.47
N LEU A 112 -15.32 17.17 -5.65
CA LEU A 112 -14.56 17.04 -6.89
C LEU A 112 -14.24 15.58 -7.23
N LEU A 113 -13.83 14.78 -6.23
CA LEU A 113 -13.52 13.36 -6.44
C LEU A 113 -14.77 12.53 -6.73
N CYS A 114 -15.85 12.70 -5.97
CA CYS A 114 -17.13 12.05 -6.22
C CYS A 114 -17.70 12.42 -7.59
N GLY A 115 -17.71 13.72 -7.93
CA GLY A 115 -18.19 14.22 -9.21
C GLY A 115 -17.35 13.73 -10.39
N GLY A 116 -16.02 13.73 -10.24
CA GLY A 116 -15.08 13.22 -11.24
C GLY A 116 -15.26 11.72 -11.50
N LEU A 117 -15.42 10.91 -10.44
CA LEU A 117 -15.69 9.48 -10.54
C LEU A 117 -17.03 9.21 -11.25
N ALA A 118 -18.09 9.92 -10.85
CA ALA A 118 -19.40 9.79 -11.47
C ALA A 118 -19.39 10.18 -12.95
N ALA A 119 -18.74 11.31 -13.29
CA ALA A 119 -18.59 11.76 -14.67
C ALA A 119 -17.80 10.75 -15.52
N LEU A 120 -16.72 10.18 -14.98
CA LEU A 120 -15.93 9.14 -15.65
C LEU A 120 -16.76 7.88 -15.90
N ALA A 121 -17.49 7.41 -14.89
CA ALA A 121 -18.35 6.24 -15.01
C ALA A 121 -19.46 6.43 -16.06
N VAL A 122 -20.11 7.61 -16.06
CA VAL A 122 -21.12 7.97 -17.07
C VAL A 122 -20.52 8.02 -18.47
N THR A 123 -19.31 8.58 -18.62
CA THR A 123 -18.61 8.66 -19.91
C THR A 123 -18.28 7.28 -20.44
N LEU A 124 -17.66 6.42 -19.62
CA LEU A 124 -17.35 5.03 -19.95
C LEU A 124 -18.60 4.23 -20.30
N TRP A 125 -19.73 4.49 -19.63
CA TRP A 125 -21.00 3.84 -19.91
C TRP A 125 -21.61 4.28 -21.23
N LYS A 126 -21.70 5.59 -21.48
CA LYS A 126 -22.29 6.16 -22.70
C LYS A 126 -21.48 5.78 -23.93
N ARG A 127 -20.15 5.92 -23.88
CA ARG A 127 -19.22 5.64 -24.98
C ARG A 127 -18.77 4.18 -25.06
N ARG A 128 -19.46 3.24 -24.39
CA ARG A 128 -19.01 1.85 -24.29
C ARG A 128 -18.89 1.13 -25.64
N ARG A 129 -19.61 1.59 -26.66
CA ARG A 129 -19.65 1.04 -28.02
C ARG A 129 -18.77 1.80 -29.02
N GLU A 130 -18.22 2.94 -28.61
CA GLU A 130 -17.38 3.78 -29.46
C GLU A 130 -15.92 3.35 -29.38
N GLU A 131 -15.21 3.47 -30.50
CA GLU A 131 -13.75 3.36 -30.55
C GLU A 131 -13.14 4.70 -30.14
N ASP A 132 -12.78 4.82 -28.86
CA ASP A 132 -12.16 6.04 -28.31
C ASP A 132 -10.69 5.75 -27.92
N PRO A 133 -9.71 6.48 -28.48
CA PRO A 133 -8.31 6.34 -28.12
C PRO A 133 -8.03 6.66 -26.64
N TRP A 134 -8.85 7.52 -26.01
CA TRP A 134 -8.72 7.92 -24.60
C TRP A 134 -9.30 6.90 -23.63
N ARG A 135 -10.11 5.96 -24.10
CA ARG A 135 -10.73 4.92 -23.26
C ARG A 135 -9.73 4.14 -22.41
N ARG A 136 -8.52 3.95 -22.93
CA ARG A 136 -7.43 3.28 -22.19
C ARG A 136 -6.96 4.09 -20.99
N LEU A 137 -6.92 5.41 -21.11
CA LEU A 137 -6.59 6.30 -20.01
C LEU A 137 -7.73 6.30 -18.99
N GLU A 138 -8.97 6.45 -19.47
CA GLU A 138 -10.18 6.45 -18.64
C GLU A 138 -10.32 5.18 -17.79
N LEU A 139 -10.11 3.99 -18.39
CA LEU A 139 -10.13 2.72 -17.67
C LEU A 139 -9.02 2.60 -16.61
N GLY A 140 -7.88 3.24 -16.83
CA GLY A 140 -6.80 3.31 -15.84
C GLY A 140 -7.09 4.30 -14.72
N LEU A 141 -7.79 5.41 -15.01
CA LEU A 141 -8.19 6.42 -14.03
C LEU A 141 -9.35 5.97 -13.14
N LEU A 142 -10.17 5.03 -13.59
CA LEU A 142 -11.32 4.53 -12.81
C LEU A 142 -10.92 3.99 -11.43
N PRO A 143 -10.00 3.00 -11.29
CA PRO A 143 -9.57 2.53 -9.97
C PRO A 143 -8.85 3.60 -9.14
N VAL A 144 -8.16 4.53 -9.80
CA VAL A 144 -7.47 5.66 -9.16
C VAL A 144 -8.47 6.60 -8.48
N LEU A 145 -9.45 7.11 -9.24
CA LEU A 145 -10.47 8.00 -8.71
C LEU A 145 -11.36 7.30 -7.68
N LEU A 146 -11.65 6.01 -7.87
CA LEU A 146 -12.37 5.22 -6.88
C LEU A 146 -11.60 5.15 -5.55
N ARG A 147 -10.31 4.82 -5.58
CA ARG A 147 -9.47 4.78 -4.37
C ARG A 147 -9.45 6.14 -3.67
N MET A 148 -9.20 7.22 -4.41
CA MET A 148 -9.15 8.57 -3.83
C MET A 148 -10.49 8.98 -3.24
N THR A 149 -11.60 8.62 -3.89
CA THR A 149 -12.96 8.90 -3.39
C THR A 149 -13.24 8.13 -2.09
N LEU A 150 -12.92 6.84 -2.05
CA LEU A 150 -13.12 6.04 -0.83
C LEU A 150 -12.22 6.56 0.31
N LEU A 151 -10.98 6.94 0.01
CA LEU A 151 -10.05 7.50 0.99
C LEU A 151 -10.53 8.85 1.52
N VAL A 152 -10.97 9.79 0.67
CA VAL A 152 -11.44 11.10 1.13
C VAL A 152 -12.69 10.98 2.02
N LEU A 153 -13.60 10.07 1.68
CA LEU A 153 -14.77 9.79 2.52
C LEU A 153 -14.36 9.21 3.87
N LEU A 154 -13.39 8.28 3.89
CA LEU A 154 -12.87 7.69 5.10
C LEU A 154 -12.19 8.74 6.00
N VAL A 155 -11.20 9.48 5.49
CA VAL A 155 -10.48 10.48 6.30
C VAL A 155 -11.39 11.62 6.73
N ASN A 156 -12.42 11.97 5.94
CA ASN A 156 -13.40 12.95 6.38
C ASN A 156 -14.29 12.41 7.50
N SER A 157 -14.72 11.16 7.42
CA SER A 157 -15.50 10.52 8.49
C SER A 157 -14.69 10.37 9.78
N ALA A 158 -13.38 10.11 9.67
CA ALA A 158 -12.46 9.98 10.79
C ALA A 158 -11.91 11.34 11.29
N GLN A 159 -12.30 12.43 10.63
CA GLN A 159 -11.82 13.79 10.89
C GLN A 159 -10.28 13.89 10.77
N ASN A 160 -9.58 14.23 11.84
CA ASN A 160 -8.13 14.45 11.82
C ASN A 160 -7.34 13.28 12.41
N ILE A 161 -7.90 12.06 12.37
CA ILE A 161 -7.17 10.86 12.76
C ILE A 161 -6.21 10.45 11.64
N ILE A 162 -4.95 10.24 12.00
CA ILE A 162 -3.85 9.80 11.12
C ILE A 162 -3.09 8.66 11.79
N ALA A 163 -2.21 7.99 11.06
CA ALA A 163 -1.25 7.05 11.66
C ALA A 163 -0.33 7.82 12.61
N ALA A 164 -0.14 7.29 13.83
CA ALA A 164 0.85 7.86 14.73
C ALA A 164 2.26 7.62 14.17
N PRO A 165 3.20 8.57 14.34
CA PRO A 165 4.57 8.35 13.93
C PRO A 165 5.19 7.22 14.76
N ALA A 166 5.77 6.24 14.06
CA ALA A 166 6.62 5.19 14.60
C ALA A 166 8.05 5.42 14.05
N ASP A 167 8.36 4.81 12.89
CA ASP A 167 9.67 4.92 12.23
C ASP A 167 9.94 6.34 11.67
N GLU A 168 8.89 7.14 11.46
CA GLU A 168 8.95 8.51 10.93
C GLU A 168 9.84 9.43 11.78
N THR A 169 9.89 9.18 13.09
CA THR A 169 10.78 9.89 14.02
C THR A 169 12.25 9.73 13.63
N GLY A 170 12.68 8.51 13.33
CA GLY A 170 14.05 8.22 12.91
C GLY A 170 14.36 8.73 11.51
N TYR A 171 13.42 8.59 10.57
CA TYR A 171 13.58 9.15 9.22
C TYR A 171 13.72 10.68 9.24
N TYR A 172 12.94 11.35 10.09
CA TYR A 172 13.00 12.80 10.24
C TYR A 172 14.26 13.27 10.96
N SER A 173 14.71 12.55 12.00
CA SER A 173 15.99 12.83 12.67
C SER A 173 17.16 12.80 11.68
N ASN A 174 17.25 11.78 10.84
CA ASN A 174 18.27 11.72 9.78
C ASN A 174 18.24 12.96 8.87
N LEU A 175 17.05 13.45 8.50
CA LEU A 175 16.89 14.65 7.67
C LEU A 175 17.38 15.91 8.40
N ILE A 176 17.02 16.09 9.67
CA ILE A 176 17.45 17.24 10.46
C ILE A 176 18.96 17.23 10.66
N HIS A 177 19.55 16.08 10.99
CA HIS A 177 20.99 15.87 11.09
C HIS A 177 21.69 16.24 9.77
N PHE A 178 21.17 15.76 8.64
CA PHE A 178 21.68 16.12 7.31
C PHE A 178 21.62 17.64 7.04
N LEU A 179 20.49 18.28 7.34
CA LEU A 179 20.31 19.73 7.14
C LEU A 179 21.16 20.59 8.07
N ALA A 180 21.47 20.09 9.27
CA ALA A 180 22.36 20.73 10.23
C ALA A 180 23.85 20.48 9.93
N GLY A 181 24.16 19.56 9.01
CA GLY A 181 25.53 19.09 8.80
C GLY A 181 26.07 18.26 9.97
N ASP A 182 25.20 17.76 10.84
CA ASP A 182 25.55 16.93 11.99
C ASP A 182 25.53 15.45 11.61
N PHE A 183 26.67 14.79 11.79
CA PHE A 183 26.84 13.35 11.55
C PHE A 183 27.54 12.69 12.75
N SER A 184 27.36 13.24 13.95
CA SER A 184 27.90 12.71 15.20
C SER A 184 27.19 11.42 15.63
N GLU A 185 25.87 11.36 15.48
CA GLU A 185 25.05 10.21 15.81
C GLU A 185 24.83 9.27 14.62
N ARG A 186 24.78 7.96 14.90
CA ARG A 186 24.56 6.94 13.87
C ARG A 186 23.12 6.96 13.38
N TRP A 187 22.93 6.93 12.06
CA TRP A 187 21.61 6.77 11.47
C TRP A 187 21.18 5.30 11.52
N HIS A 188 19.99 5.05 12.08
CA HIS A 188 19.44 3.70 12.24
C HIS A 188 18.53 3.26 11.08
N PHE A 189 18.05 4.21 10.29
CA PHE A 189 17.10 3.98 9.20
C PHE A 189 17.70 4.24 7.81
N THR A 190 17.05 3.70 6.78
CA THR A 190 17.39 4.02 5.39
C THR A 190 17.16 5.51 5.08
N VAL A 191 17.96 6.06 4.18
CA VAL A 191 17.94 7.51 3.88
C VAL A 191 16.85 7.91 2.88
N GLY A 192 16.18 6.94 2.25
CA GLY A 192 15.21 7.22 1.18
C GLY A 192 14.03 8.08 1.63
N THR A 193 13.41 7.71 2.74
CA THR A 193 12.29 8.47 3.33
C THR A 193 12.74 9.85 3.81
N SER A 194 13.94 9.96 4.39
CA SER A 194 14.51 11.25 4.80
C SER A 194 14.66 12.21 3.61
N ILE A 195 15.16 11.72 2.48
CA ILE A 195 15.26 12.49 1.23
C ILE A 195 13.87 12.84 0.68
N PHE A 196 12.89 11.95 0.81
CA PHE A 196 11.52 12.20 0.40
C PHE A 196 10.84 13.31 1.20
N TYR A 197 11.18 13.44 2.49
CA TYR A 197 10.68 14.50 3.37
C TYR A 197 11.30 15.87 3.08
N LEU A 198 12.52 15.92 2.52
CA LEU A 198 13.24 17.16 2.24
C LEU A 198 12.42 18.25 1.53
N PRO A 199 11.71 18.02 0.40
CA PRO A 199 10.91 19.06 -0.23
C PRO A 199 9.79 19.60 0.68
N PHE A 200 9.20 18.76 1.54
CA PHE A 200 8.15 19.19 2.47
C PHE A 200 8.71 20.03 3.61
N GLU A 201 9.87 19.66 4.14
CA GLU A 201 10.62 20.45 5.13
C GLU A 201 10.98 21.83 4.55
N LEU A 202 11.57 21.87 3.34
CA LEU A 202 11.99 23.12 2.69
C LEU A 202 10.80 24.04 2.35
N LEU A 203 9.66 23.48 1.94
CA LEU A 203 8.47 24.27 1.60
C LEU A 203 7.70 24.74 2.84
N SER A 204 7.64 23.93 3.89
CA SER A 204 6.95 24.28 5.13
C SER A 204 7.77 25.25 5.98
N GLY A 205 9.10 25.23 5.86
CA GLY A 205 10.01 25.99 6.72
C GLY A 205 9.95 25.55 8.20
N THR A 206 9.32 24.40 8.48
CA THR A 206 9.16 23.87 9.83
C THR A 206 10.42 23.10 10.24
N ARG A 207 10.56 22.86 11.55
CA ARG A 207 11.59 21.96 12.14
C ARG A 207 10.92 20.93 13.06
N GLN A 208 9.66 20.62 12.77
CA GLN A 208 8.82 19.76 13.59
C GLN A 208 8.20 18.67 12.71
N LEU A 209 8.40 17.42 13.11
CA LEU A 209 7.84 16.25 12.41
C LEU A 209 6.32 16.34 12.25
N ALA A 210 5.63 16.82 13.30
CA ALA A 210 4.18 16.94 13.32
C ALA A 210 3.63 17.73 12.11
N ASP A 211 4.30 18.84 11.76
CA ASP A 211 3.91 19.70 10.64
C ASP A 211 4.14 19.05 9.27
N LEU A 212 5.05 18.08 9.19
CA LEU A 212 5.41 17.35 7.97
C LEU A 212 4.54 16.10 7.75
N LEU A 213 4.13 15.41 8.82
CA LEU A 213 3.37 14.16 8.73
C LEU A 213 2.06 14.31 7.95
N ILE A 214 1.34 15.40 8.17
CA ILE A 214 0.06 15.65 7.49
C ILE A 214 0.26 15.82 5.98
N PRO A 215 1.03 16.82 5.49
CA PRO A 215 1.19 17.03 4.05
C PRO A 215 1.81 15.82 3.34
N VAL A 216 2.72 15.10 4.00
CA VAL A 216 3.27 13.86 3.44
C VAL A 216 2.22 12.75 3.37
N SER A 217 1.42 12.53 4.42
CA SER A 217 0.34 11.53 4.38
C SER A 217 -0.68 11.82 3.28
N TRP A 218 -1.01 13.10 3.08
CA TRP A 218 -1.87 13.55 1.98
C TRP A 218 -1.23 13.33 0.61
N ALA A 219 0.05 13.65 0.44
CA ALA A 219 0.78 13.38 -0.80
C ALA A 219 0.86 11.87 -1.08
N GLU A 220 1.15 11.04 -0.09
CA GLU A 220 1.19 9.61 -0.29
C GLU A 220 -0.18 9.02 -0.63
N GLY A 221 -1.23 9.35 0.13
CA GLY A 221 -2.57 8.81 -0.06
C GLY A 221 -3.30 9.31 -1.31
N PHE A 222 -3.03 10.54 -1.76
CA PHE A 222 -3.73 11.16 -2.89
C PHE A 222 -2.87 11.39 -4.15
N LEU A 223 -1.55 11.17 -4.09
CA LEU A 223 -0.68 11.24 -5.25
C LEU A 223 0.10 9.94 -5.48
N ILE A 224 0.87 9.48 -4.49
CA ILE A 224 1.82 8.36 -4.68
C ILE A 224 1.11 7.00 -4.76
N ALA A 225 0.17 6.70 -3.85
CA ALA A 225 -0.61 5.46 -3.88
C ALA A 225 -1.53 5.39 -5.12
N PRO A 226 -2.24 6.48 -5.51
CA PRO A 226 -2.98 6.52 -6.77
C PRO A 226 -2.08 6.34 -8.00
N LEU A 227 -0.89 6.95 -8.03
CA LEU A 227 0.07 6.72 -9.11
C LEU A 227 0.51 5.25 -9.16
N SER A 228 0.71 4.60 -8.02
CA SER A 228 1.03 3.17 -7.93
C SER A 228 -0.08 2.30 -8.54
N LEU A 229 -1.36 2.61 -8.28
CA LEU A 229 -2.50 1.96 -8.93
C LEU A 229 -2.48 2.13 -10.45
N PHE A 230 -2.18 3.34 -10.94
CA PHE A 230 -2.10 3.61 -12.37
C PHE A 230 -0.91 2.88 -13.04
N LEU A 231 0.26 2.85 -12.39
CA LEU A 231 1.41 2.09 -12.87
C LEU A 231 1.11 0.58 -12.90
N GLY A 232 0.44 0.07 -11.87
CA GLY A 232 -0.07 -1.30 -11.84
C GLY A 232 -1.01 -1.60 -13.02
N TYR A 233 -1.91 -0.67 -13.37
CA TYR A 233 -2.76 -0.77 -14.55
C TYR A 233 -1.94 -0.84 -15.84
N LEU A 234 -0.93 0.04 -16.01
CA LEU A 234 -0.06 0.02 -17.20
C LEU A 234 0.71 -1.30 -17.33
N ILE A 235 1.30 -1.79 -16.23
CA ILE A 235 1.99 -3.07 -16.20
C ILE A 235 1.03 -4.20 -16.58
N ALA A 236 -0.13 -4.28 -15.91
CA ALA A 236 -1.15 -5.29 -16.16
C ALA A 236 -1.60 -5.29 -17.62
N ARG A 237 -1.84 -4.11 -18.19
CA ARG A 237 -2.25 -3.93 -19.58
C ARG A 237 -1.18 -4.47 -20.54
N LYS A 238 0.08 -4.12 -20.32
CA LYS A 238 1.19 -4.58 -21.17
C LYS A 238 1.39 -6.09 -21.06
N LEU A 239 1.29 -6.65 -19.85
CA LEU A 239 1.52 -8.07 -19.59
C LEU A 239 0.37 -8.96 -20.08
N THR A 240 -0.88 -8.50 -19.97
CA THR A 240 -2.08 -9.28 -20.35
C THR A 240 -2.61 -8.96 -21.74
N GLY A 241 -2.22 -7.83 -22.33
CA GLY A 241 -2.77 -7.33 -23.58
C GLY A 241 -4.22 -6.85 -23.50
N SER A 242 -4.78 -6.66 -22.29
CA SER A 242 -6.19 -6.31 -22.11
C SER A 242 -6.39 -5.19 -21.09
N ASP A 243 -6.94 -4.07 -21.54
CA ASP A 243 -7.31 -2.93 -20.67
C ASP A 243 -8.38 -3.34 -19.64
N ARG A 244 -9.31 -4.24 -19.99
CA ARG A 244 -10.36 -4.71 -19.09
C ARG A 244 -9.81 -5.57 -17.96
N LYS A 245 -8.89 -6.50 -18.25
CA LYS A 245 -8.24 -7.34 -17.23
C LYS A 245 -7.37 -6.48 -16.31
N ALA A 246 -6.66 -5.50 -16.88
CA ALA A 246 -5.88 -4.54 -16.11
C ALA A 246 -6.74 -3.68 -15.17
N CYS A 247 -7.85 -3.13 -15.68
CA CYS A 247 -8.80 -2.35 -14.90
C CYS A 247 -9.42 -3.19 -13.77
N ALA A 248 -9.86 -4.41 -14.07
CA ALA A 248 -10.43 -5.32 -13.07
C ALA A 248 -9.43 -5.66 -11.94
N ALA A 249 -8.17 -5.95 -12.28
CA ALA A 249 -7.13 -6.22 -11.29
C ALA A 249 -6.92 -5.01 -10.35
N MET A 250 -6.84 -3.80 -10.90
CA MET A 250 -6.60 -2.60 -10.10
C MET A 250 -7.85 -2.12 -9.35
N LEU A 251 -9.06 -2.44 -9.80
CA LEU A 251 -10.29 -2.19 -9.05
C LEU A 251 -10.34 -3.03 -7.77
N ILE A 252 -9.94 -4.31 -7.84
CA ILE A 252 -9.82 -5.15 -6.64
C ILE A 252 -8.80 -4.53 -5.69
N TRP A 253 -7.61 -4.15 -6.20
CA TRP A 253 -6.60 -3.51 -5.36
C TRP A 253 -7.10 -2.19 -4.76
N ALA A 254 -7.88 -1.39 -5.51
CA ALA A 254 -8.41 -0.11 -5.05
C ALA A 254 -9.46 -0.25 -3.93
N VAL A 255 -10.27 -1.31 -3.93
CA VAL A 255 -11.36 -1.48 -2.97
C VAL A 255 -10.96 -2.29 -1.74
N LEU A 256 -10.04 -3.26 -1.90
CA LEU A 256 -9.73 -4.25 -0.87
C LEU A 256 -9.47 -3.66 0.54
N PRO A 257 -8.71 -2.55 0.70
CA PRO A 257 -8.44 -1.98 2.02
C PRO A 257 -9.65 -1.41 2.77
N PHE A 258 -10.79 -1.27 2.11
CA PHE A 258 -12.03 -0.76 2.71
C PHE A 258 -13.00 -1.87 3.12
N VAL A 259 -12.74 -3.12 2.74
CA VAL A 259 -13.70 -4.22 2.92
C VAL A 259 -13.09 -5.46 3.55
N TRP A 260 -11.76 -5.55 3.64
CA TRP A 260 -11.06 -6.72 4.17
C TRP A 260 -10.15 -6.33 5.32
N HIS A 261 -10.37 -6.96 6.47
CA HIS A 261 -9.74 -6.63 7.74
C HIS A 261 -9.23 -7.86 8.45
N HIS A 262 -8.41 -7.64 9.47
CA HIS A 262 -7.86 -8.72 10.29
C HIS A 262 -7.71 -8.30 11.74
N ARG A 263 -7.66 -9.30 12.62
CA ARG A 263 -7.44 -9.14 14.05
C ARG A 263 -6.46 -10.21 14.51
N PRO A 264 -5.21 -9.85 14.80
CA PRO A 264 -4.25 -10.79 15.37
C PRO A 264 -4.46 -10.97 16.87
N ASP A 265 -4.33 -12.20 17.35
CA ASP A 265 -4.06 -12.53 18.76
C ASP A 265 -2.66 -13.13 18.85
N PHE A 266 -1.68 -12.30 19.18
CA PHE A 266 -0.29 -12.74 19.32
C PHE A 266 -0.04 -13.56 20.59
N THR A 267 -0.86 -13.40 21.64
CA THR A 267 -0.73 -14.15 22.88
C THR A 267 -1.20 -15.59 22.69
N GLY A 268 -2.40 -15.76 22.13
CA GLY A 268 -2.94 -17.07 21.74
C GLY A 268 -2.36 -17.62 20.44
N ARG A 269 -1.52 -16.84 19.74
CA ARG A 269 -1.01 -17.14 18.39
C ARG A 269 -2.12 -17.53 17.41
N LEU A 270 -3.28 -16.90 17.51
CA LEU A 270 -4.42 -17.16 16.64
C LEU A 270 -4.68 -15.94 15.75
N PHE A 271 -4.71 -16.17 14.44
CA PHE A 271 -4.92 -15.09 13.47
C PHE A 271 -6.24 -15.29 12.73
N VAL A 272 -6.97 -14.19 12.53
CA VAL A 272 -8.26 -14.18 11.82
C VAL A 272 -8.34 -12.99 10.88
N ALA A 273 -8.93 -13.18 9.70
CA ALA A 273 -9.31 -12.13 8.77
C ALA A 273 -10.80 -12.22 8.43
N PHE A 274 -11.42 -11.12 8.02
CA PHE A 274 -12.87 -11.04 7.84
C PHE A 274 -13.29 -9.85 6.97
N PHE A 275 -14.52 -9.91 6.45
CA PHE A 275 -15.16 -8.79 5.77
C PHE A 275 -15.84 -7.87 6.78
N GLU A 276 -15.62 -6.57 6.65
CA GLU A 276 -16.17 -5.55 7.54
C GLU A 276 -16.06 -4.17 6.88
N PHE A 277 -16.91 -3.22 7.27
CA PHE A 277 -16.82 -1.83 6.82
C PHE A 277 -15.64 -1.09 7.49
N PRO A 278 -15.11 -0.03 6.86
CA PRO A 278 -14.01 0.72 7.43
C PRO A 278 -14.41 1.35 8.77
N SER A 279 -13.45 1.51 9.68
CA SER A 279 -13.68 2.28 10.92
C SER A 279 -13.30 3.74 10.72
N ALA A 280 -14.04 4.65 11.35
CA ALA A 280 -13.70 6.08 11.48
C ALA A 280 -13.24 6.45 12.91
N GLU A 281 -13.06 5.44 13.77
CA GLU A 281 -12.72 5.61 15.18
C GLU A 281 -11.24 5.29 15.45
N PHE A 282 -10.78 5.65 16.65
CA PHE A 282 -9.48 5.23 17.19
C PHE A 282 -9.43 3.71 17.40
N SER A 283 -9.15 2.99 16.32
CA SER A 283 -9.23 1.53 16.26
C SER A 283 -8.13 0.97 15.37
N TYR A 284 -7.69 -0.25 15.67
CA TYR A 284 -6.73 -0.97 14.82
C TYR A 284 -7.22 -1.13 13.37
N ARG A 285 -8.54 -1.29 13.17
CA ARG A 285 -9.16 -1.34 11.84
C ARG A 285 -8.87 -0.07 11.04
N HIS A 286 -9.09 1.12 11.63
CA HIS A 286 -8.80 2.39 10.96
C HIS A 286 -7.32 2.54 10.62
N TYR A 287 -6.42 2.13 11.52
CA TYR A 287 -4.97 2.12 11.25
C TYR A 287 -4.62 1.29 10.01
N ILE A 288 -5.15 0.06 9.89
CA ILE A 288 -4.95 -0.78 8.71
C ILE A 288 -5.53 -0.11 7.45
N ASN A 289 -6.70 0.52 7.54
CA ASN A 289 -7.29 1.23 6.41
C ASN A 289 -6.33 2.32 5.89
N LEU A 290 -5.77 3.15 6.79
CA LEU A 290 -4.85 4.23 6.44
C LEU A 290 -3.58 3.71 5.75
N ILE A 291 -2.90 2.72 6.37
CA ILE A 291 -1.68 2.12 5.82
C ILE A 291 -1.92 1.48 4.46
N ALA A 292 -2.96 0.66 4.32
CA ALA A 292 -3.25 -0.03 3.08
C ALA A 292 -3.78 0.90 1.97
N CYS A 293 -4.16 2.15 2.31
CA CYS A 293 -4.42 3.22 1.35
C CYS A 293 -3.17 4.05 1.01
N GLY A 294 -2.05 3.85 1.71
CA GLY A 294 -0.85 4.67 1.61
C GLY A 294 -1.01 6.05 2.28
N PHE A 295 -1.97 6.24 3.17
CA PHE A 295 -2.14 7.48 3.94
C PHE A 295 -1.42 7.36 5.28
N SER A 296 -0.08 7.33 5.28
CA SER A 296 0.69 7.08 6.51
C SER A 296 2.07 7.73 6.59
N ALA A 297 2.54 8.42 5.55
CA ALA A 297 3.89 9.00 5.48
C ALA A 297 5.02 7.97 5.61
N MET A 298 4.71 6.69 5.39
CA MET A 298 5.62 5.56 5.56
C MET A 298 6.34 5.24 4.25
N SER A 299 7.52 4.65 4.37
CA SER A 299 8.37 4.33 3.21
C SER A 299 7.75 3.31 2.22
N ASP A 300 6.70 2.57 2.60
CA ASP A 300 6.08 1.48 1.82
C ASP A 300 5.50 2.00 0.49
N THR A 301 4.77 3.11 0.54
CA THR A 301 4.05 3.69 -0.60
C THR A 301 4.99 4.23 -1.67
N PRO A 302 5.96 5.12 -1.37
CA PRO A 302 6.94 5.60 -2.35
C PRO A 302 7.85 4.47 -2.85
N SER A 303 8.23 3.53 -1.97
CA SER A 303 8.96 2.32 -2.36
C SER A 303 8.20 1.52 -3.44
N THR A 304 6.92 1.23 -3.20
CA THR A 304 6.05 0.51 -4.14
C THR A 304 5.97 1.25 -5.48
N MET A 305 5.70 2.56 -5.44
CA MET A 305 5.58 3.38 -6.63
C MET A 305 6.83 3.32 -7.52
N LEU A 306 8.03 3.39 -6.92
CA LEU A 306 9.30 3.36 -7.66
C LEU A 306 9.60 1.99 -8.27
N VAL A 307 9.30 0.89 -7.57
CA VAL A 307 9.44 -0.46 -8.14
C VAL A 307 8.51 -0.64 -9.35
N LEU A 308 7.26 -0.21 -9.24
CA LEU A 308 6.31 -0.25 -10.35
C LEU A 308 6.76 0.65 -11.51
N LEU A 309 7.27 1.85 -11.22
CA LEU A 309 7.80 2.74 -12.25
C LEU A 309 8.98 2.11 -13.00
N CYS A 310 9.90 1.44 -12.29
CA CYS A 310 10.99 0.68 -12.92
C CYS A 310 10.44 -0.37 -13.92
N MET A 311 9.45 -1.16 -13.50
CA MET A 311 8.80 -2.15 -14.37
C MET A 311 8.10 -1.50 -15.56
N THR A 312 7.39 -0.39 -15.36
CA THR A 312 6.73 0.37 -16.43
C THR A 312 7.74 0.92 -17.44
N ILE A 313 8.87 1.47 -16.99
CA ILE A 313 9.95 1.96 -17.87
C ILE A 313 10.44 0.82 -18.78
N LEU A 314 10.74 -0.35 -18.22
CA LEU A 314 11.19 -1.50 -19.00
C LEU A 314 10.13 -1.99 -20.00
N LEU A 315 8.85 -1.91 -19.64
CA LEU A 315 7.75 -2.41 -20.46
C LEU A 315 7.33 -1.44 -21.59
N TYR A 316 7.54 -0.14 -21.42
CA TYR A 316 7.02 0.90 -22.34
C TYR A 316 8.10 1.70 -23.06
N CYS A 317 9.28 1.91 -22.47
CA CYS A 317 10.34 2.64 -23.15
C CYS A 317 10.99 1.78 -24.26
N ARG A 318 11.52 2.46 -25.28
CA ARG A 318 12.29 1.79 -26.33
C ARG A 318 13.58 1.22 -25.76
N VAL A 319 13.86 -0.02 -26.12
CA VAL A 319 15.06 -0.76 -25.67
C VAL A 319 16.34 -0.04 -26.06
N SER A 320 17.01 0.53 -25.07
CA SER A 320 18.23 1.32 -25.22
C SER A 320 19.05 1.34 -23.94
N ARG A 321 20.34 1.65 -24.03
CA ARG A 321 21.21 1.85 -22.85
C ARG A 321 20.65 2.90 -21.89
N ARG A 322 20.04 3.96 -22.42
CA ARG A 322 19.40 5.03 -21.64
C ARG A 322 18.21 4.50 -20.83
N SER A 323 17.34 3.72 -21.45
CA SER A 323 16.21 3.11 -20.74
C SER A 323 16.65 2.09 -19.68
N ALA A 324 17.71 1.30 -19.94
CA ALA A 324 18.29 0.38 -18.96
C ALA A 324 18.87 1.14 -17.76
N ALA A 325 19.66 2.18 -18.03
CA ALA A 325 20.22 3.05 -16.99
C ALA A 325 19.12 3.74 -16.17
N LEU A 326 18.10 4.30 -16.82
CA LEU A 326 16.99 4.96 -16.13
C LEU A 326 16.21 3.97 -15.23
N ALA A 327 15.85 2.80 -15.75
CA ALA A 327 15.17 1.77 -14.95
C ALA A 327 16.01 1.33 -13.75
N ALA A 328 17.31 1.14 -13.95
CA ALA A 328 18.24 0.72 -12.89
C ALA A 328 18.47 1.83 -11.85
N PHE A 329 18.56 3.10 -12.26
CA PHE A 329 18.62 4.25 -11.35
C PHE A 329 17.38 4.32 -10.48
N VAL A 330 16.18 4.27 -11.08
CA VAL A 330 14.91 4.28 -10.35
C VAL A 330 14.83 3.10 -9.38
N PHE A 331 15.31 1.91 -9.78
CA PHE A 331 15.38 0.75 -8.89
C PHE A 331 16.37 0.95 -7.73
N GLY A 332 17.54 1.56 -7.98
CA GLY A 332 18.50 1.94 -6.94
C GLY A 332 17.89 2.89 -5.91
N VAL A 333 17.17 3.91 -6.38
CA VAL A 333 16.41 4.82 -5.50
C VAL A 333 15.32 4.06 -4.73
N SER A 334 14.62 3.11 -5.37
CA SER A 334 13.63 2.28 -4.66
C SER A 334 14.27 1.47 -3.52
N CYS A 335 15.47 0.92 -3.73
CA CYS A 335 16.21 0.19 -2.69
C CYS A 335 16.66 1.10 -1.54
N MET A 336 16.83 2.39 -1.80
CA MET A 336 17.13 3.39 -0.78
C MET A 336 15.94 3.70 0.13
N PHE A 337 14.69 3.57 -0.35
CA PHE A 337 13.54 3.56 0.56
C PHE A 337 13.50 2.27 1.37
N ARG A 338 13.65 1.14 0.68
CA ARG A 338 13.58 -0.20 1.27
C ARG A 338 14.57 -1.16 0.62
N ILE A 339 15.58 -1.57 1.38
CA ILE A 339 16.67 -2.45 0.89
C ILE A 339 16.12 -3.78 0.37
N ASN A 340 15.06 -4.31 0.99
CA ASN A 340 14.42 -5.55 0.59
C ASN A 340 13.76 -5.49 -0.81
N ASN A 341 13.65 -4.32 -1.44
CA ASN A 341 13.25 -4.21 -2.85
C ASN A 341 14.19 -4.96 -3.80
N ILE A 342 15.42 -5.26 -3.37
CA ILE A 342 16.33 -6.13 -4.12
C ILE A 342 15.70 -7.48 -4.48
N LEU A 343 14.71 -7.94 -3.71
CA LEU A 343 13.96 -9.19 -3.95
C LEU A 343 13.05 -9.13 -5.17
N PHE A 344 12.82 -7.94 -5.76
CA PHE A 344 12.12 -7.79 -7.05
C PHE A 344 13.06 -7.89 -8.25
N LEU A 345 14.38 -7.98 -8.05
CA LEU A 345 15.35 -8.14 -9.13
C LEU A 345 15.06 -9.38 -10.03
N PRO A 346 14.66 -10.55 -9.50
CA PRO A 346 14.27 -11.69 -10.33
C PRO A 346 13.08 -11.38 -11.27
N ALA A 347 12.09 -10.62 -10.80
CA ALA A 347 10.96 -10.20 -11.63
C ALA A 347 11.38 -9.22 -12.71
N ILE A 348 12.23 -8.25 -12.38
CA ILE A 348 12.82 -7.29 -13.32
C ILE A 348 13.62 -8.04 -14.40
N ALA A 349 14.46 -9.00 -13.99
CA ALA A 349 15.21 -9.84 -14.91
C ALA A 349 14.29 -10.68 -15.81
N ALA A 350 13.20 -11.23 -15.27
CA ALA A 350 12.21 -11.97 -16.04
C ALA A 350 11.47 -11.08 -17.07
N ILE A 351 11.17 -9.82 -16.74
CA ILE A 351 10.60 -8.85 -17.69
C ILE A 351 11.58 -8.61 -18.83
N VAL A 352 12.85 -8.33 -18.52
CA VAL A 352 13.90 -8.13 -19.52
C VAL A 352 14.04 -9.36 -20.41
N TRP A 353 14.15 -10.55 -19.82
CA TRP A 353 14.35 -11.79 -20.57
C TRP A 353 13.15 -12.17 -21.45
N LEU A 354 11.93 -12.10 -20.91
CA LEU A 354 10.73 -12.68 -21.56
C LEU A 354 9.92 -11.67 -22.39
N ARG A 355 10.03 -10.37 -22.09
CA ARG A 355 9.24 -9.31 -22.74
C ARG A 355 10.08 -8.29 -23.50
N GLN A 356 11.36 -8.14 -23.19
CA GLN A 356 12.28 -7.22 -23.87
C GLN A 356 13.64 -7.87 -24.19
N PRO A 357 13.67 -9.04 -24.86
CA PRO A 357 14.90 -9.79 -25.10
C PRO A 357 15.94 -9.01 -25.91
N GLU A 358 15.55 -7.91 -26.56
CA GLU A 358 16.45 -7.01 -27.28
C GLU A 358 17.50 -6.35 -26.37
N TYR A 359 17.25 -6.24 -25.06
CA TYR A 359 18.30 -5.83 -24.10
C TYR A 359 19.45 -6.83 -24.04
N LEU A 360 19.17 -8.10 -24.35
CA LEU A 360 20.08 -9.25 -24.31
C LEU A 360 20.52 -9.69 -25.71
N ALA A 361 20.30 -8.87 -26.74
CA ALA A 361 20.64 -9.19 -28.12
C ALA A 361 22.17 -9.14 -28.35
N GLY A 362 22.84 -10.25 -28.05
CA GLY A 362 24.29 -10.45 -28.22
C GLY A 362 25.12 -10.02 -27.01
N VAL A 363 26.34 -10.56 -26.91
CA VAL A 363 27.23 -10.38 -25.76
C VAL A 363 27.59 -8.90 -25.55
N ARG A 364 28.02 -8.20 -26.60
CA ARG A 364 28.42 -6.77 -26.51
C ARG A 364 27.28 -5.88 -26.01
N ARG A 365 26.07 -6.05 -26.55
CA ARG A 365 24.90 -5.25 -26.15
C ARG A 365 24.48 -5.55 -24.73
N THR A 366 24.46 -6.84 -24.35
CA THR A 366 24.18 -7.29 -22.99
C THR A 366 25.15 -6.67 -22.01
N LEU A 367 26.46 -6.80 -22.25
CA LEU A 367 27.50 -6.20 -21.41
C LEU A 367 27.33 -4.69 -21.30
N THR A 368 27.12 -3.99 -22.42
CA THR A 368 27.02 -2.52 -22.33
C THR A 368 25.77 -2.06 -21.57
N ASN A 369 24.64 -2.75 -21.76
CA ASN A 369 23.42 -2.46 -21.00
C ASN A 369 23.59 -2.79 -19.52
N ALA A 370 24.26 -3.91 -19.20
CA ALA A 370 24.54 -4.33 -17.84
C ALA A 370 25.48 -3.35 -17.12
N THR A 371 26.57 -2.92 -17.75
CA THR A 371 27.49 -1.92 -17.18
C THR A 371 26.79 -0.58 -16.97
N ALA A 372 26.01 -0.11 -17.95
CA ALA A 372 25.24 1.12 -17.81
C ALA A 372 24.19 1.02 -16.69
N GLY A 373 23.49 -0.12 -16.59
CA GLY A 373 22.54 -0.40 -15.52
C GLY A 373 23.19 -0.45 -14.15
N ALA A 374 24.31 -1.17 -14.00
CA ALA A 374 25.05 -1.28 -12.74
C ALA A 374 25.54 0.09 -12.26
N GLY A 375 26.16 0.89 -13.13
CA GLY A 375 26.60 2.24 -12.79
C GLY A 375 25.43 3.15 -12.38
N ALA A 376 24.32 3.09 -13.09
CA ALA A 376 23.14 3.90 -12.77
C ALA A 376 22.43 3.46 -11.48
N PHE A 377 22.38 2.16 -11.19
CA PHE A 377 21.88 1.63 -9.92
C PHE A 377 22.73 2.12 -8.74
N LEU A 378 24.05 1.99 -8.85
CA LEU A 378 24.98 2.46 -7.82
C LEU A 378 24.86 3.97 -7.60
N LEU A 379 24.66 4.75 -8.67
CA LEU A 379 24.42 6.19 -8.55
C LEU A 379 23.11 6.50 -7.80
N GLY A 380 22.02 5.78 -8.12
CA GLY A 380 20.73 5.96 -7.44
C GLY A 380 20.75 5.54 -5.96
N PHE A 381 21.57 4.53 -5.63
CA PHE A 381 21.73 4.02 -4.26
C PHE A 381 22.90 4.67 -3.49
N LEU A 382 23.65 5.57 -4.14
CA LEU A 382 24.86 6.18 -3.60
C LEU A 382 24.64 6.87 -2.24
N PRO A 383 23.56 7.64 -2.00
CA PRO A 383 23.37 8.27 -0.70
C PRO A 383 23.34 7.28 0.46
N GLN A 384 22.70 6.12 0.27
CA GLN A 384 22.67 5.06 1.27
C GLN A 384 24.07 4.46 1.49
N MET A 385 24.84 4.23 0.41
CA MET A 385 26.20 3.70 0.52
C MET A 385 27.14 4.66 1.26
N LEU A 386 26.99 5.96 1.06
CA LEU A 386 27.78 6.98 1.76
C LEU A 386 27.42 7.03 3.25
N ALA A 387 26.13 7.01 3.59
CA ALA A 387 25.68 6.92 4.98
C ALA A 387 26.22 5.64 5.64
N ASN A 388 26.14 4.50 4.95
CA ASN A 388 26.66 3.23 5.44
C ASN A 388 28.17 3.29 5.71
N TRP A 389 28.94 3.85 4.78
CA TRP A 389 30.37 4.04 4.95
C TRP A 389 30.68 4.91 6.16
N LYS A 390 30.03 6.07 6.28
CA LYS A 390 30.25 7.02 7.36
C LYS A 390 29.99 6.41 8.74
N PHE A 391 28.88 5.70 8.92
CA PHE A 391 28.45 5.22 10.24
C PHE A 391 28.90 3.82 10.60
N PHE A 392 29.19 2.97 9.61
CA PHE A 392 29.53 1.56 9.83
C PHE A 392 30.89 1.13 9.27
N GLY A 393 31.64 2.06 8.66
CA GLY A 393 32.97 1.80 8.10
C GLY A 393 32.98 1.01 6.80
N SER A 394 31.81 0.67 6.24
CA SER A 394 31.69 -0.05 4.97
C SER A 394 30.40 0.34 4.23
N PRO A 395 30.45 0.60 2.90
CA PRO A 395 29.26 0.97 2.13
C PRO A 395 28.23 -0.16 2.03
N LEU A 396 28.64 -1.40 2.30
CA LEU A 396 27.79 -2.60 2.22
C LEU A 396 27.29 -3.06 3.59
N LYS A 397 27.61 -2.34 4.67
CA LYS A 397 27.12 -2.63 6.02
C LYS A 397 25.92 -1.74 6.34
N PHE A 398 24.78 -2.35 6.63
CA PHE A 398 23.49 -1.66 6.76
C PHE A 398 23.12 -1.38 8.22
N SER A 399 22.37 -0.31 8.43
CA SER A 399 21.98 0.23 9.75
C SER A 399 21.02 -0.63 10.55
N TYR A 400 20.30 -1.55 9.90
CA TYR A 400 19.33 -2.45 10.53
C TYR A 400 19.94 -3.45 11.53
N THR A 401 21.26 -3.44 11.72
CA THR A 401 21.95 -4.25 12.75
C THR A 401 21.80 -3.73 14.18
N ASN A 402 21.11 -2.61 14.41
CA ASN A 402 21.22 -1.83 15.65
C ASN A 402 19.90 -1.63 16.44
N TYR A 403 18.87 -2.46 16.24
CA TYR A 403 17.71 -2.45 17.17
C TYR A 403 18.12 -3.05 18.52
N ALA A 404 18.63 -2.20 19.41
CA ALA A 404 19.14 -2.52 20.75
C ALA A 404 20.28 -3.56 20.81
N GLU A 405 21.15 -3.41 21.81
CA GLU A 405 22.16 -4.41 22.18
C GLU A 405 21.44 -5.73 22.51
N GLY A 406 21.33 -6.64 21.53
CA GLY A 406 20.66 -7.94 21.68
C GLY A 406 19.97 -8.48 20.43
N ALA A 407 19.61 -7.65 19.43
CA ALA A 407 18.97 -8.14 18.20
C ALA A 407 19.98 -8.60 17.14
N HIS A 408 20.76 -9.63 17.44
CA HIS A 408 21.74 -10.19 16.50
C HIS A 408 21.12 -11.01 15.34
N THR A 409 19.79 -11.12 15.26
CA THR A 409 19.11 -11.97 14.26
C THR A 409 17.97 -11.24 13.55
N TYR A 410 18.31 -10.46 12.52
CA TYR A 410 17.37 -9.77 11.62
C TYR A 410 16.56 -10.75 10.75
N LEU A 411 17.20 -11.83 10.34
CA LEU A 411 16.60 -12.96 9.65
C LEU A 411 16.87 -14.22 10.47
N HIS A 412 15.81 -14.92 10.88
CA HIS A 412 15.95 -16.13 11.67
C HIS A 412 14.82 -17.13 11.43
N TRP A 413 15.14 -18.42 11.52
CA TRP A 413 14.17 -19.50 11.36
C TRP A 413 13.06 -19.47 12.42
N SER A 414 13.35 -18.95 13.61
CA SER A 414 12.36 -18.83 14.69
C SER A 414 11.16 -17.95 14.33
N PHE A 415 11.29 -17.04 13.37
CA PHE A 415 10.20 -16.15 12.97
C PHE A 415 9.27 -16.77 11.93
N ILE A 416 9.74 -17.77 11.17
CA ILE A 416 9.04 -18.27 9.97
C ILE A 416 7.67 -18.84 10.31
N GLU A 417 7.57 -19.59 11.40
CA GLU A 417 6.32 -20.22 11.83
C GLU A 417 5.23 -19.17 12.14
N LEU A 418 5.54 -18.19 12.99
CA LEU A 418 4.60 -17.14 13.40
C LEU A 418 4.27 -16.19 12.24
N ASN A 419 5.29 -15.72 11.51
CA ASN A 419 5.10 -14.77 10.41
C ASN A 419 4.33 -15.41 9.27
N SER A 420 4.71 -16.61 8.82
CA SER A 420 3.97 -17.27 7.72
C SER A 420 2.50 -17.52 8.09
N ALA A 421 2.23 -17.86 9.36
CA ALA A 421 0.86 -17.99 9.87
C ALA A 421 0.09 -16.67 9.79
N PHE A 422 0.72 -15.58 10.24
CA PHE A 422 0.12 -14.25 10.24
C PHE A 422 -0.12 -13.73 8.82
N TYR A 423 0.91 -13.72 7.98
CA TYR A 423 0.80 -13.28 6.58
C TYR A 423 -0.19 -14.12 5.79
N GLY A 424 -0.11 -15.45 5.89
CA GLY A 424 -1.02 -16.35 5.19
C GLY A 424 -2.48 -16.10 5.55
N THR A 425 -2.78 -15.96 6.83
CA THR A 425 -4.15 -15.74 7.30
C THR A 425 -4.70 -14.38 6.89
N VAL A 426 -3.92 -13.32 7.06
CA VAL A 426 -4.38 -11.97 6.74
C VAL A 426 -4.58 -11.79 5.24
N ASN A 427 -3.72 -12.39 4.42
CA ASN A 427 -3.73 -12.22 2.98
C ASN A 427 -4.56 -13.28 2.23
N GLN A 428 -5.26 -14.18 2.93
CA GLN A 428 -5.94 -15.33 2.31
C GLN A 428 -6.94 -14.97 1.20
N LEU A 429 -7.68 -13.86 1.33
CA LEU A 429 -8.63 -13.40 0.30
C LEU A 429 -7.92 -13.10 -1.04
N VAL A 430 -6.65 -12.70 -0.98
CA VAL A 430 -5.82 -12.45 -2.16
C VAL A 430 -5.05 -13.70 -2.57
N TRP A 431 -4.42 -14.37 -1.60
CA TRP A 431 -3.52 -15.48 -1.85
C TRP A 431 -4.24 -16.72 -2.37
N ILE A 432 -5.42 -17.07 -1.84
CA ILE A 432 -6.17 -18.24 -2.32
C ILE A 432 -6.47 -18.13 -3.83
N PRO A 433 -7.23 -17.13 -4.30
CA PRO A 433 -7.51 -17.00 -5.73
C PRO A 433 -6.25 -16.67 -6.54
N GLY A 434 -5.27 -15.95 -5.97
CA GLY A 434 -4.01 -15.61 -6.63
C GLY A 434 -3.13 -16.83 -6.93
N LEU A 435 -2.89 -17.67 -5.93
CA LEU A 435 -2.12 -18.91 -6.06
C LEU A 435 -2.81 -19.88 -7.02
N LEU A 436 -4.11 -20.11 -6.86
CA LEU A 436 -4.88 -20.94 -7.79
C LEU A 436 -4.81 -20.38 -9.21
N SER A 437 -4.87 -19.05 -9.38
CA SER A 437 -4.78 -18.44 -10.70
C SER A 437 -3.42 -18.65 -11.34
N LEU A 438 -2.33 -18.57 -10.57
CA LEU A 438 -0.98 -18.88 -11.06
C LEU A 438 -0.86 -20.36 -11.46
N LEU A 439 -1.42 -21.29 -10.70
CA LEU A 439 -1.43 -22.71 -11.06
C LEU A 439 -2.23 -22.98 -12.36
N PHE A 440 -3.38 -22.30 -12.54
CA PHE A 440 -4.25 -22.47 -13.70
C PHE A 440 -3.84 -21.63 -14.92
N LEU A 441 -2.90 -20.71 -14.77
CA LEU A 441 -2.50 -19.80 -15.83
C LEU A 441 -1.85 -20.58 -16.99
N LYS A 442 -2.33 -20.38 -18.22
CA LYS A 442 -1.74 -21.08 -19.38
C LYS A 442 -0.49 -20.38 -19.92
N ASP A 443 -0.42 -19.06 -19.81
CA ASP A 443 0.72 -18.28 -20.26
C ASP A 443 1.89 -18.45 -19.26
N ARG A 444 2.85 -19.31 -19.65
CA ARG A 444 4.06 -19.60 -18.87
C ARG A 444 4.92 -18.36 -18.64
N LYS A 445 5.04 -17.48 -19.64
CA LYS A 445 5.86 -16.27 -19.52
C LYS A 445 5.25 -15.32 -18.50
N LEU A 446 3.93 -15.14 -18.56
CA LEU A 446 3.21 -14.34 -17.58
C LEU A 446 3.32 -14.95 -16.18
N ARG A 447 3.15 -16.27 -16.05
CA ARG A 447 3.30 -16.96 -14.76
C ARG A 447 4.66 -16.74 -14.12
N ILE A 448 5.75 -16.91 -14.88
CA ILE A 448 7.11 -16.69 -14.39
C ILE A 448 7.26 -15.28 -13.82
N ILE A 449 6.84 -14.26 -14.59
CA ILE A 449 6.97 -12.85 -14.17
C ILE A 449 6.19 -12.61 -12.86
N LEU A 450 4.93 -13.06 -12.79
CA LEU A 450 4.08 -12.81 -11.63
C LEU A 450 4.53 -13.60 -10.39
N ALA A 451 4.99 -14.84 -10.57
CA ALA A 451 5.50 -15.66 -9.46
C ALA A 451 6.80 -15.07 -8.89
N LEU A 452 7.75 -14.66 -9.73
CA LEU A 452 9.00 -14.03 -9.31
C LEU A 452 8.79 -12.62 -8.74
N TRP A 453 7.69 -11.96 -9.09
CA TRP A 453 7.32 -10.68 -8.51
C TRP A 453 6.73 -10.85 -7.11
N ALA A 454 5.85 -11.83 -6.89
CA ALA A 454 5.17 -11.98 -5.60
C ALA A 454 5.97 -12.79 -4.56
N VAL A 455 6.46 -13.97 -4.92
CA VAL A 455 6.88 -14.98 -3.94
C VAL A 455 8.17 -14.62 -3.19
N PRO A 456 9.25 -14.14 -3.84
CA PRO A 456 10.53 -13.92 -3.14
C PRO A 456 10.44 -12.94 -1.98
N VAL A 457 9.71 -11.83 -2.16
CA VAL A 457 9.53 -10.83 -1.10
C VAL A 457 8.72 -11.38 0.07
N ILE A 458 7.69 -12.17 -0.18
CA ILE A 458 6.87 -12.78 0.87
C ILE A 458 7.70 -13.75 1.71
N TRP A 459 8.50 -14.60 1.08
CA TRP A 459 9.36 -15.56 1.78
C TRP A 459 10.42 -14.89 2.64
N PHE A 460 11.01 -13.79 2.17
CA PHE A 460 11.92 -13.01 3.00
C PHE A 460 11.23 -12.53 4.29
N PHE A 461 9.99 -12.03 4.19
CA PHE A 461 9.25 -11.54 5.35
C PHE A 461 8.78 -12.63 6.30
N PHE A 462 8.77 -13.91 5.88
CA PHE A 462 8.60 -15.01 6.82
C PHE A 462 9.76 -15.07 7.82
N GLY A 463 11.00 -14.90 7.36
CA GLY A 463 12.17 -14.94 8.25
C GLY A 463 12.45 -13.65 9.00
N TYR A 464 11.69 -12.58 8.75
CA TYR A 464 12.03 -11.23 9.19
C TYR A 464 11.59 -10.94 10.64
N SER A 465 12.47 -10.38 11.46
CA SER A 465 12.20 -10.09 12.87
C SER A 465 11.00 -9.17 13.13
N HIS A 466 10.68 -8.27 12.20
CA HIS A 466 9.55 -7.32 12.32
C HIS A 466 8.38 -7.66 11.39
N GLY A 467 8.32 -8.90 10.88
CA GLY A 467 7.21 -9.34 10.03
C GLY A 467 5.83 -9.25 10.71
N THR A 468 5.79 -9.27 12.04
CA THR A 468 4.53 -9.17 12.81
C THR A 468 3.98 -7.76 12.93
N ASP A 469 4.74 -6.71 12.57
CA ASP A 469 4.28 -5.34 12.76
C ASP A 469 3.09 -5.01 11.84
N ASP A 470 3.14 -5.44 10.58
CA ASP A 470 2.02 -5.32 9.65
C ASP A 470 2.19 -6.27 8.44
N PRO A 471 1.22 -7.17 8.19
CA PRO A 471 1.32 -8.23 7.20
C PRO A 471 0.96 -7.78 5.77
N ILE A 472 0.60 -6.51 5.58
CA ILE A 472 0.22 -5.91 4.30
C ILE A 472 1.32 -4.97 3.81
N ARG A 473 1.77 -4.03 4.66
CA ARG A 473 2.69 -2.94 4.29
C ARG A 473 3.96 -3.46 3.60
N PHE A 474 4.58 -4.46 4.23
CA PHE A 474 5.87 -5.00 3.82
C PHE A 474 5.83 -5.73 2.47
N ILE A 475 4.68 -6.28 2.10
CA ILE A 475 4.50 -7.01 0.85
C ILE A 475 3.56 -6.28 -0.13
N LEU A 476 3.28 -4.99 0.10
CA LEU A 476 2.33 -4.20 -0.71
C LEU A 476 2.66 -4.26 -2.21
N THR A 477 3.94 -4.21 -2.57
CA THR A 477 4.41 -4.30 -3.95
C THR A 477 4.14 -5.66 -4.62
N SER A 478 3.83 -6.72 -3.86
CA SER A 478 3.47 -8.05 -4.40
C SER A 478 2.00 -8.17 -4.81
N TYR A 479 1.11 -7.34 -4.24
CA TYR A 479 -0.33 -7.41 -4.46
C TYR A 479 -0.74 -7.30 -5.94
N PRO A 480 -0.18 -6.36 -6.74
CA PRO A 480 -0.51 -6.27 -8.16
C PRO A 480 -0.28 -7.57 -8.90
N ALA A 481 0.76 -8.33 -8.58
CA ALA A 481 1.06 -9.58 -9.25
C ALA A 481 -0.08 -10.61 -9.07
N PHE A 482 -0.63 -10.72 -7.85
CA PHE A 482 -1.76 -11.61 -7.59
C PHE A 482 -3.04 -11.14 -8.29
N PHE A 483 -3.37 -9.85 -8.24
CA PHE A 483 -4.57 -9.35 -8.92
C PHE A 483 -4.48 -9.48 -10.44
N ILE A 484 -3.29 -9.27 -11.01
CA ILE A 484 -3.04 -9.52 -12.43
C ILE A 484 -3.19 -11.01 -12.74
N ALA A 485 -2.68 -11.92 -11.90
CA ALA A 485 -2.86 -13.35 -12.07
C ALA A 485 -4.34 -13.74 -12.07
N ILE A 486 -5.10 -13.22 -11.10
CA ILE A 486 -6.55 -13.44 -10.99
C ILE A 486 -7.25 -12.97 -12.26
N ALA A 487 -7.07 -11.72 -12.66
CA ALA A 487 -7.75 -11.16 -13.84
C ALA A 487 -7.30 -11.81 -15.17
N ALA A 488 -6.04 -12.24 -15.26
CA ALA A 488 -5.46 -12.89 -16.43
C ALA A 488 -5.88 -14.35 -16.58
N CYS A 489 -6.37 -14.99 -15.51
CA CYS A 489 -6.76 -16.39 -15.54
C CYS A 489 -7.87 -16.64 -16.58
N GLY A 490 -7.67 -17.63 -17.46
CA GLY A 490 -8.60 -17.93 -18.55
C GLY A 490 -9.94 -18.54 -18.12
N VAL A 491 -10.13 -18.78 -16.82
CA VAL A 491 -11.39 -19.31 -16.27
C VAL A 491 -12.54 -18.30 -16.39
N TRP A 492 -12.22 -17.00 -16.47
CA TRP A 492 -13.20 -15.90 -16.57
C TRP A 492 -13.58 -15.51 -17.99
N ASP A 493 -12.97 -16.09 -19.02
CA ASP A 493 -13.19 -15.64 -20.40
C ASP A 493 -14.61 -16.01 -20.87
N LYS A 494 -15.40 -15.07 -21.40
CA LYS A 494 -16.76 -15.30 -21.95
C LYS A 494 -17.79 -15.82 -20.92
N LEU A 495 -17.88 -15.21 -19.73
CA LEU A 495 -18.91 -15.53 -18.73
C LEU A 495 -20.32 -15.17 -19.23
N THR A 496 -21.30 -16.03 -18.95
CA THR A 496 -22.73 -15.75 -19.17
C THR A 496 -23.34 -15.03 -17.97
N ARG A 497 -24.51 -14.39 -18.13
CA ARG A 497 -25.21 -13.72 -17.02
C ARG A 497 -25.54 -14.65 -15.86
N SER A 498 -25.96 -15.88 -16.15
CA SER A 498 -26.22 -16.90 -15.12
C SER A 498 -24.96 -17.26 -14.34
N GLN A 499 -23.82 -17.44 -15.02
CA GLN A 499 -22.53 -17.70 -14.36
C GLN A 499 -22.09 -16.55 -13.47
N ILE A 500 -22.35 -15.30 -13.86
CA ILE A 500 -22.10 -14.13 -13.00
C ILE A 500 -22.98 -14.20 -11.75
N GLY A 501 -24.27 -14.56 -11.88
CA GLY A 501 -25.16 -14.77 -10.74
C GLY A 501 -24.63 -15.80 -9.74
N TRP A 502 -24.13 -16.94 -10.23
CA TRP A 502 -23.52 -17.96 -9.36
C TRP A 502 -22.21 -17.50 -8.72
N LEU A 503 -21.38 -16.73 -9.42
CA LEU A 503 -20.17 -16.14 -8.83
C LEU A 503 -20.51 -15.14 -7.72
N LEU A 504 -21.57 -14.33 -7.89
CA LEU A 504 -22.06 -13.43 -6.86
C LEU A 504 -22.59 -14.19 -5.64
N LEU A 505 -23.25 -15.34 -5.84
CA LEU A 505 -23.68 -16.20 -4.74
C LEU A 505 -22.49 -16.74 -3.94
N ILE A 506 -21.41 -17.18 -4.62
CA ILE A 506 -20.18 -17.63 -3.97
C ILE A 506 -19.54 -16.48 -3.19
N LEU A 507 -19.45 -15.29 -3.78
CA LEU A 507 -18.92 -14.11 -3.10
C LEU A 507 -19.75 -13.73 -1.87
N ALA A 508 -21.08 -13.77 -1.96
CA ALA A 508 -21.95 -13.59 -0.81
C ALA A 508 -21.67 -14.65 0.28
N GLY A 509 -21.45 -15.90 -0.13
CA GLY A 509 -21.01 -16.97 0.77
C GLY A 509 -19.68 -16.66 1.46
N TRP A 510 -18.70 -16.08 0.75
CA TRP A 510 -17.42 -15.63 1.33
C TRP A 510 -17.60 -14.45 2.27
N ILE A 511 -18.50 -13.51 1.98
CA ILE A 511 -18.75 -12.35 2.86
C ILE A 511 -19.38 -12.80 4.18
N VAL A 512 -20.31 -13.74 4.10
CA VAL A 512 -21.12 -14.20 5.23
C VAL A 512 -20.38 -15.24 6.08
N CYS A 513 -19.48 -16.02 5.48
CA CYS A 513 -18.65 -16.99 6.20
C CYS A 513 -17.29 -16.37 6.53
N ILE A 514 -16.92 -16.30 7.81
CA ILE A 514 -15.54 -15.94 8.19
C ILE A 514 -14.60 -17.03 7.60
N PRO A 515 -13.45 -16.68 7.01
CA PRO A 515 -12.50 -17.68 6.56
C PRO A 515 -11.92 -18.48 7.75
N ASN A 516 -11.24 -19.59 7.47
CA ASN A 516 -10.56 -20.35 8.51
C ASN A 516 -9.51 -19.49 9.22
N ALA A 517 -9.43 -19.62 10.56
CA ALA A 517 -8.32 -19.06 11.31
C ALA A 517 -7.07 -19.92 11.12
N SER A 518 -5.89 -19.38 11.44
CA SER A 518 -4.68 -20.21 11.53
C SER A 518 -4.01 -20.02 12.88
N TYR A 519 -3.58 -21.14 13.45
CA TYR A 519 -2.70 -21.17 14.60
C TYR A 519 -1.25 -20.90 14.16
N GLY A 520 -0.56 -20.04 14.89
CA GLY A 520 0.84 -19.64 14.69
C GLY A 520 1.83 -20.67 15.21
N SER A 521 1.50 -21.95 15.08
CA SER A 521 2.45 -23.04 15.30
C SER A 521 2.28 -24.18 14.29
N PHE A 522 3.31 -24.45 13.50
CA PHE A 522 3.49 -25.63 12.65
C PHE A 522 3.58 -26.91 13.47
N GLY A 523 4.22 -26.86 14.65
CA GLY A 523 4.26 -28.00 15.58
C GLY A 523 2.86 -28.52 15.94
N TRP A 524 1.90 -27.60 16.12
CA TRP A 524 0.50 -27.95 16.38
C TRP A 524 -0.17 -28.73 15.23
N TYR A 525 0.15 -28.39 13.98
CA TYR A 525 -0.35 -29.13 12.81
C TYR A 525 0.36 -30.48 12.62
N PHE A 526 1.65 -30.57 12.95
CA PHE A 526 2.41 -31.82 12.77
C PHE A 526 2.18 -32.84 13.86
N ALA A 527 1.92 -32.40 15.10
CA ALA A 527 1.58 -33.28 16.20
C ALA A 527 0.30 -34.08 15.88
N GLU A 528 -0.68 -33.42 15.27
CA GLU A 528 -1.97 -33.99 14.91
C GLU A 528 -2.35 -33.57 13.48
N PRO A 529 -1.91 -34.32 12.45
CA PRO A 529 -2.07 -33.93 11.04
C PRO A 529 -3.50 -33.66 10.58
N HIS A 530 -4.49 -34.20 11.28
CA HIS A 530 -5.90 -33.92 10.99
C HIS A 530 -6.27 -32.44 11.23
N HIS A 531 -5.49 -31.70 12.04
CA HIS A 531 -5.59 -30.25 12.19
C HIS A 531 -5.38 -29.49 10.86
N LEU A 532 -4.67 -30.08 9.89
CA LEU A 532 -4.53 -29.49 8.55
C LEU A 532 -5.84 -29.54 7.74
N LEU A 533 -6.79 -30.38 8.14
CA LEU A 533 -8.07 -30.59 7.46
C LEU A 533 -9.26 -30.02 8.26
N TRP A 534 -9.00 -29.50 9.46
CA TRP A 534 -10.00 -29.00 10.38
C TRP A 534 -10.12 -27.46 10.30
N ARG A 535 -11.35 -26.95 10.43
CA ARG A 535 -11.62 -25.51 10.58
C ARG A 535 -11.46 -25.03 12.02
N THR A 536 -10.49 -24.16 12.28
CA THR A 536 -10.28 -23.54 13.59
C THR A 536 -11.22 -22.35 13.79
N GLY A 537 -11.77 -22.23 15.00
CA GLY A 537 -12.71 -21.17 15.37
C GLY A 537 -14.20 -21.55 15.25
N LEU A 538 -15.07 -20.61 15.59
CA LEU A 538 -16.52 -20.83 15.62
C LEU A 538 -17.10 -21.00 14.21
N PHE A 539 -18.07 -21.93 14.08
CA PHE A 539 -18.87 -22.13 12.88
C PHE A 539 -20.34 -21.83 13.17
N PRO A 540 -20.74 -20.55 13.16
CA PRO A 540 -22.12 -20.16 13.45
C PRO A 540 -23.08 -20.65 12.36
N PRO A 541 -24.41 -20.73 12.62
CA PRO A 541 -25.40 -21.12 11.63
C PRO A 541 -25.33 -20.30 10.33
N LEU A 542 -24.96 -19.03 10.44
CA LEU A 542 -24.75 -18.14 9.31
C LEU A 542 -23.58 -18.59 8.40
N ALA A 543 -22.52 -19.16 8.99
CA ALA A 543 -21.41 -19.76 8.23
C ALA A 543 -21.84 -21.02 7.48
N ALA A 544 -22.79 -21.80 8.03
CA ALA A 544 -23.37 -22.95 7.32
C ALA A 544 -24.13 -22.50 6.05
N ALA A 545 -24.91 -21.42 6.14
CA ALA A 545 -25.58 -20.83 4.98
C ALA A 545 -24.57 -20.33 3.93
N GLY A 546 -23.48 -19.66 4.37
CA GLY A 546 -22.39 -19.24 3.47
C GLY A 546 -21.71 -20.42 2.77
N THR A 547 -21.44 -21.51 3.50
CA THR A 547 -20.89 -22.76 2.95
C THR A 547 -21.82 -23.41 1.94
N ALA A 548 -23.12 -23.48 2.23
CA ALA A 548 -24.11 -24.00 1.30
C ALA A 548 -24.18 -23.15 0.02
N ALA A 549 -24.14 -21.82 0.14
CA ALA A 549 -24.12 -20.91 -1.00
C ALA A 549 -22.86 -21.10 -1.88
N MET A 550 -21.68 -21.23 -1.27
CA MET A 550 -20.44 -21.55 -1.97
C MET A 550 -20.54 -22.89 -2.71
N ALA A 551 -21.01 -23.95 -2.04
CA ALA A 551 -21.14 -25.27 -2.63
C ALA A 551 -22.13 -25.28 -3.81
N ALA A 552 -23.33 -24.72 -3.62
CA ALA A 552 -24.34 -24.63 -4.66
C ALA A 552 -23.84 -23.84 -5.89
N GLY A 553 -23.22 -22.68 -5.66
CA GLY A 553 -22.63 -21.87 -6.72
C GLY A 553 -21.53 -22.63 -7.48
N SER A 554 -20.60 -23.27 -6.76
CA SER A 554 -19.52 -24.03 -7.38
C SER A 554 -20.00 -25.24 -8.15
N VAL A 555 -21.01 -25.97 -7.66
CA VAL A 555 -21.63 -27.10 -8.37
C VAL A 555 -22.34 -26.61 -9.63
N ALA A 556 -23.14 -25.54 -9.55
CA ALA A 556 -23.80 -24.97 -10.73
C ALA A 556 -22.79 -24.49 -11.79
N LEU A 557 -21.69 -23.88 -11.35
CA LEU A 557 -20.58 -23.50 -12.24
C LEU A 557 -19.83 -24.71 -12.79
N PHE A 558 -19.71 -25.81 -12.05
CA PHE A 558 -19.09 -27.04 -12.53
C PHE A 558 -19.92 -27.69 -13.64
N LEU A 559 -21.24 -27.76 -13.44
CA LEU A 559 -22.19 -28.31 -14.40
C LEU A 559 -22.23 -27.49 -15.71
N THR A 560 -22.10 -26.16 -15.61
CA THR A 560 -22.12 -25.28 -16.80
C THR A 560 -20.74 -25.08 -17.42
N ARG A 561 -19.67 -25.07 -16.62
CA ARG A 561 -18.30 -24.84 -17.06
C ARG A 561 -17.30 -25.45 -16.08
N ARG A 562 -16.98 -26.72 -16.29
CA ARG A 562 -16.10 -27.55 -15.46
C ARG A 562 -14.89 -26.84 -14.86
N LYS A 563 -14.08 -26.12 -15.68
CA LYS A 563 -12.87 -25.44 -15.18
C LYS A 563 -13.17 -24.31 -14.19
N LEU A 564 -14.24 -23.56 -14.41
CA LEU A 564 -14.67 -22.47 -13.52
C LEU A 564 -15.24 -23.04 -12.22
N GLY A 565 -16.05 -24.10 -12.30
CA GLY A 565 -16.53 -24.83 -11.14
C GLY A 565 -15.39 -25.42 -10.28
N ILE A 566 -14.40 -26.07 -10.90
CA ILE A 566 -13.22 -26.59 -10.18
C ILE A 566 -12.46 -25.45 -9.49
N PHE A 567 -12.18 -24.37 -10.21
CA PHE A 567 -11.45 -23.23 -9.65
C PHE A 567 -12.16 -22.64 -8.42
N THR A 568 -13.47 -22.39 -8.54
CA THR A 568 -14.27 -21.80 -7.45
C THR A 568 -14.49 -22.77 -6.29
N ALA A 569 -14.61 -24.07 -6.56
CA ALA A 569 -14.69 -25.10 -5.52
C ALA A 569 -13.39 -25.17 -4.74
N LEU A 570 -12.22 -25.24 -5.41
CA LEU A 570 -10.92 -25.24 -4.75
C LEU A 570 -10.70 -23.96 -3.93
N ALA A 571 -11.07 -22.80 -4.48
CA ALA A 571 -10.96 -21.53 -3.77
C ALA A 571 -11.84 -21.52 -2.51
N SER A 572 -13.08 -22.00 -2.60
CA SER A 572 -14.00 -22.05 -1.47
C SER A 572 -13.59 -23.08 -0.41
N VAL A 573 -13.05 -24.23 -0.83
CA VAL A 573 -12.49 -25.24 0.10
C VAL A 573 -11.29 -24.66 0.85
N LEU A 574 -10.36 -24.00 0.16
CA LEU A 574 -9.23 -23.33 0.80
C LEU A 574 -9.67 -22.16 1.69
N TYR A 575 -10.75 -21.48 1.35
CA TYR A 575 -11.31 -20.41 2.19
C TYR A 575 -11.90 -20.95 3.50
N LEU A 576 -12.56 -22.11 3.43
CA LEU A 576 -13.25 -22.74 4.57
C LEU A 576 -12.34 -23.55 5.48
N LEU A 577 -11.38 -24.26 4.90
CA LEU A 577 -10.53 -25.26 5.56
C LEU A 577 -9.03 -25.00 5.38
N GLY A 578 -8.64 -24.19 4.39
CA GLY A 578 -7.25 -23.83 4.19
C GLY A 578 -6.71 -23.06 5.38
N ASN A 579 -5.43 -23.21 5.64
CA ASN A 579 -4.73 -22.50 6.71
C ASN A 579 -3.46 -21.91 6.10
N ALA A 580 -2.76 -21.08 6.87
CA ALA A 580 -1.55 -20.43 6.40
C ALA A 580 -0.46 -21.41 5.94
N TYR A 581 -0.43 -22.63 6.47
CA TYR A 581 0.50 -23.68 6.03
C TYR A 581 0.23 -24.10 4.59
N TRP A 582 -1.03 -24.36 4.24
CA TRP A 582 -1.44 -24.64 2.85
C TRP A 582 -1.08 -23.50 1.89
N LEU A 583 -1.22 -22.26 2.34
CA LEU A 583 -0.87 -21.10 1.51
C LEU A 583 0.65 -20.95 1.35
N ALA A 584 1.44 -21.22 2.38
CA ALA A 584 2.90 -21.27 2.30
C ALA A 584 3.38 -22.37 1.34
N LEU A 585 2.79 -23.56 1.39
CA LEU A 585 3.03 -24.63 0.42
C LEU A 585 2.61 -24.22 -1.00
N GLY A 586 1.50 -23.51 -1.14
CA GLY A 586 1.04 -22.98 -2.43
C GLY A 586 2.04 -22.00 -3.04
N LEU A 587 2.65 -21.12 -2.25
CA LEU A 587 3.73 -20.23 -2.70
C LEU A 587 4.94 -21.04 -3.20
N ALA A 588 5.33 -22.11 -2.48
CA ALA A 588 6.41 -23.00 -2.91
C ALA A 588 6.09 -23.72 -4.22
N ALA A 589 4.89 -24.28 -4.35
CA ALA A 589 4.44 -24.95 -5.56
C ALA A 589 4.44 -24.02 -6.78
N VAL A 590 3.98 -22.78 -6.61
CA VAL A 590 3.99 -21.76 -7.67
C VAL A 590 5.41 -21.38 -8.08
N LEU A 591 6.34 -21.23 -7.13
CA LEU A 591 7.73 -20.92 -7.44
C LEU A 591 8.42 -22.08 -8.16
N LEU A 592 8.24 -23.32 -7.69
CA LEU A 592 8.76 -24.51 -8.35
C LEU A 592 8.22 -24.65 -9.77
N LEU A 593 6.92 -24.38 -9.97
CA LEU A 593 6.31 -24.37 -11.30
C LEU A 593 6.90 -23.29 -12.21
N ALA A 594 7.18 -22.10 -11.67
CA ALA A 594 7.83 -21.03 -12.43
C ALA A 594 9.27 -21.42 -12.82
N VAL A 595 10.04 -22.03 -11.92
CA VAL A 595 11.38 -22.57 -12.21
C VAL A 595 11.33 -23.64 -13.29
N TRP A 596 10.36 -24.56 -13.20
CA TRP A 596 10.12 -25.56 -14.24
C TRP A 596 9.80 -24.92 -15.59
N ASP A 597 8.93 -23.92 -15.64
CA ASP A 597 8.62 -23.20 -16.88
C ASP A 597 9.85 -22.49 -17.46
N MET A 598 10.69 -21.89 -16.60
CA MET A 598 11.94 -21.26 -17.04
C MET A 598 12.87 -22.27 -17.70
N ALA A 599 13.05 -23.45 -17.09
CA ALA A 599 13.84 -24.53 -17.67
C ALA A 599 13.27 -24.99 -19.02
N GLN A 600 11.95 -25.18 -19.12
CA GLN A 600 11.27 -25.59 -20.34
C GLN A 600 11.43 -24.55 -21.47
N ILE A 601 11.31 -23.26 -21.16
CA ILE A 601 11.53 -22.18 -22.13
C ILE A 601 13.01 -22.17 -22.53
N GLY A 602 13.93 -22.20 -21.57
CA GLY A 602 15.38 -22.25 -21.79
C GLY A 602 15.80 -23.36 -22.75
N CYS A 603 15.39 -24.61 -22.50
CA CYS A 603 15.69 -25.75 -23.35
C CYS A 603 15.16 -25.59 -24.79
N ARG A 604 13.97 -25.02 -24.99
CA ARG A 604 13.43 -24.77 -26.35
C ARG A 604 14.25 -23.72 -27.10
N THR A 605 14.65 -22.65 -26.42
CA THR A 605 15.50 -21.62 -27.01
C THR A 605 16.89 -22.15 -27.39
N TRP A 606 17.42 -23.11 -26.61
CA TRP A 606 18.69 -23.76 -26.91
C TRP A 606 18.60 -24.73 -28.10
N LYS A 607 17.53 -25.55 -28.17
CA LYS A 607 17.30 -26.45 -29.32
C LYS A 607 17.12 -25.71 -30.65
N LEU A 608 16.49 -24.53 -30.64
CA LEU A 608 16.35 -23.68 -31.83
C LEU A 608 17.66 -22.98 -32.26
N ARG A 609 18.70 -23.02 -31.42
CA ARG A 609 20.03 -22.46 -31.71
C ARG A 609 21.08 -23.52 -32.06
N GLN A 610 20.74 -24.81 -31.97
CA GLN A 610 21.58 -25.82 -32.60
C GLN A 610 21.44 -25.63 -34.12
N PRO A 611 22.56 -25.46 -34.87
CA PRO A 611 22.48 -25.55 -36.31
C PRO A 611 21.90 -26.92 -36.62
N HIS A 612 20.89 -26.98 -37.50
CA HIS A 612 20.58 -28.23 -38.16
C HIS A 612 21.89 -28.70 -38.80
N GLY A 613 22.50 -29.72 -38.19
CA GLY A 613 23.68 -30.36 -38.73
C GLY A 613 23.33 -30.91 -40.10
N GLU A 614 24.02 -30.40 -41.11
CA GLU A 614 24.56 -31.23 -42.18
C GLU A 614 25.45 -32.33 -41.60
#